data_AF-A0A448TUR2-F1
#
_entry.id   AF-A0A448TUR2-F1
#
_cell.length_a   1.000
_cell.length_b   1.000
_cell.length_c   1.000
_cell.angle_alpha   90.00
_cell.angle_beta   90.00
_cell.angle_gamma   90.00
#
_symmetry.space_group_name_H-M   'P 1'
#
loop_
_entity.id
_entity.type
_entity.pdbx_description
1 polymer ?
#
loop_
_entity_poly.entity_id
_entity_poly.type
_entity_poly.pdbx_seq_one_letter_code
_entity_poly.pdbx_strand_id
1 'polypeptide(L)'
;MIKRLLLGFLFSFMLMATTVQATMVDTFHFRDNATQERAFALAKVLRCPQCKNQNLLESNSPIASDLRLEVYKMANAGETDQQIIQKMTARFGNFVLYDPPLIPSTYLLWGLPILLFISLSGYLFYFLRKRGATSINPNHTPDCTTTISSSENWQFSLKYLSGTGLFLLFTSGILYLFTPQFSQFFMGKKVEQKTQVALNVSATQKKETYIHLIQQELRKDPNDASKWLELAQAYMQAEDFNSALTCYANAEKLAGSTPKILGLAATAYFYQSHQQITPKVQQLLNVALKKDPSEISSLSLKAHVAFQQHHYAEAIQLWQKILDSDNADMDRRTLVERIQVAKFLMHDNKKTAE
;
A
#
# COMPACT_ATOMS: atom_id res chain seq x y z
N MET A 1 26.83 45.54 1.23
CA MET A 1 26.93 44.62 0.07
C MET A 1 27.00 43.14 0.47
N ILE A 2 27.85 42.75 1.43
CA ILE A 2 28.06 41.34 1.85
C ILE A 2 26.77 40.59 2.27
N LYS A 3 25.87 41.21 3.03
CA LYS A 3 24.59 40.58 3.44
C LYS A 3 23.65 40.27 2.25
N ARG A 4 23.67 41.08 1.20
CA ARG A 4 22.85 40.88 -0.02
C ARG A 4 23.41 39.76 -0.91
N LEU A 5 24.74 39.62 -0.96
CA LEU A 5 25.42 38.51 -1.64
C LEU A 5 25.22 37.17 -0.92
N LEU A 6 25.29 37.16 0.42
CA LEU A 6 25.01 35.97 1.23
C LEU A 6 23.56 35.49 1.11
N LEU A 7 22.59 36.42 1.08
CA LEU A 7 21.18 36.07 0.87
C LEU A 7 20.94 35.49 -0.53
N GLY A 8 21.61 36.03 -1.55
CA GLY A 8 21.55 35.51 -2.92
C GLY A 8 22.15 34.11 -3.04
N PHE A 9 23.26 33.84 -2.36
CA PHE A 9 23.90 32.53 -2.37
C PHE A 9 23.07 31.48 -1.62
N LEU A 10 22.47 31.84 -0.49
CA LEU A 10 21.52 30.99 0.24
C LEU A 10 20.27 30.68 -0.58
N PHE A 11 19.73 31.66 -1.29
CA PHE A 11 18.57 31.46 -2.18
C PHE A 11 18.92 30.55 -3.37
N SER A 12 20.10 30.73 -3.99
CA SER A 12 20.57 29.87 -5.08
C SER A 12 20.83 28.43 -4.62
N PHE A 13 21.36 28.23 -3.40
CA PHE A 13 21.56 26.90 -2.82
C PHE A 13 20.24 26.21 -2.51
N MET A 14 19.23 26.97 -2.07
CA MET A 14 17.88 26.47 -1.79
C MET A 14 17.13 26.06 -3.07
N LEU A 15 17.40 26.69 -4.21
CA LEU A 15 16.84 26.30 -5.51
C LEU A 15 17.45 25.00 -6.07
N MET A 16 18.73 24.72 -5.84
CA MET A 16 19.37 23.46 -6.28
C MET A 16 18.94 22.22 -5.47
N ALA A 17 18.35 22.39 -4.29
CA ALA A 17 17.91 21.26 -3.45
C ALA A 17 16.65 20.54 -3.96
N THR A 18 16.03 20.98 -5.07
CA THR A 18 14.70 20.49 -5.49
C THR A 18 14.70 19.40 -6.57
N THR A 19 15.87 18.93 -7.02
CA THR A 19 15.96 17.83 -7.99
C THR A 19 16.50 16.55 -7.34
N VAL A 20 15.77 16.01 -6.37
CA VAL A 20 15.95 14.62 -5.93
C VAL A 20 14.69 13.86 -6.33
N GLN A 21 14.74 13.15 -7.46
CA GLN A 21 13.78 12.11 -7.76
C GLN A 21 14.20 10.87 -6.97
N ALA A 22 13.65 10.73 -5.76
CA ALA A 22 13.60 9.43 -5.13
C ALA A 22 12.62 8.58 -5.93
N THR A 23 13.11 7.51 -6.53
CA THR A 23 12.29 6.36 -6.93
C THR A 23 12.37 5.34 -5.79
N MET A 24 11.33 4.53 -5.59
CA MET A 24 11.47 3.29 -4.83
C MET A 24 12.62 2.49 -5.44
N VAL A 25 13.76 2.45 -4.75
CA VAL A 25 14.94 1.74 -5.22
C VAL A 25 14.73 0.27 -4.87
N ASP A 26 13.94 -0.43 -5.68
CA ASP A 26 14.15 -1.87 -5.81
C ASP A 26 15.57 -2.03 -6.36
N THR A 27 16.48 -2.62 -5.59
CA THR A 27 17.92 -2.77 -5.90
C THR A 27 18.19 -3.69 -7.10
N PHE A 28 17.15 -4.08 -7.83
CA PHE A 28 17.22 -4.98 -8.95
C PHE A 28 17.76 -4.26 -10.20
N HIS A 29 18.91 -4.72 -10.70
CA HIS A 29 19.51 -4.18 -11.91
C HIS A 29 18.96 -4.87 -13.16
N PHE A 30 18.28 -4.11 -14.00
CA PHE A 30 17.82 -4.55 -15.31
C PHE A 30 18.92 -4.43 -16.37
N ARG A 31 18.86 -5.27 -17.41
CA ARG A 31 19.79 -5.24 -18.54
C ARG A 31 19.63 -3.98 -19.41
N ASP A 32 18.41 -3.49 -19.56
CA ASP A 32 18.05 -2.35 -20.39
C ASP A 32 16.80 -1.64 -19.85
N ASN A 33 16.66 -0.34 -20.16
CA ASN A 33 15.55 0.48 -19.65
C ASN A 33 14.18 0.03 -20.18
N ALA A 34 14.13 -0.52 -21.40
CA ALA A 34 12.88 -1.03 -21.98
C ALA A 34 12.34 -2.24 -21.20
N THR A 35 13.22 -3.15 -20.79
CA THR A 35 12.87 -4.30 -19.95
C THR A 35 12.41 -3.86 -18.56
N GLN A 36 13.04 -2.83 -17.98
CA GLN A 36 12.61 -2.26 -16.70
C GLN A 36 11.19 -1.69 -16.79
N GLU A 37 10.91 -0.84 -17.78
CA GLU A 37 9.57 -0.26 -17.97
C GLU A 37 8.50 -1.34 -18.14
N ARG A 38 8.82 -2.38 -18.93
CA ARG A 38 7.94 -3.53 -19.15
C ARG A 38 7.69 -4.33 -17.86
N ALA A 39 8.74 -4.59 -17.09
CA ALA A 39 8.63 -5.30 -15.82
C ALA A 39 7.79 -4.51 -14.80
N PHE A 40 7.92 -3.19 -14.77
CA PHE A 40 7.13 -2.31 -13.91
C PHE A 40 5.65 -2.27 -14.34
N ALA A 41 5.39 -2.24 -15.65
CA ALA A 41 4.03 -2.32 -16.18
C ALA A 41 3.35 -3.65 -15.78
N LEU A 42 4.06 -4.78 -15.90
CA LEU A 42 3.57 -6.07 -15.43
C LEU A 42 3.24 -6.07 -13.92
N ALA A 43 4.13 -5.53 -13.09
CA ALA A 43 3.91 -5.44 -11.65
C ALA A 43 2.70 -4.57 -11.26
N LYS A 44 2.32 -3.59 -12.09
CA LYS A 44 1.09 -2.78 -11.88
C LYS A 44 -0.19 -3.56 -12.21
N VAL A 45 -0.14 -4.47 -13.19
CA VAL A 45 -1.31 -5.27 -13.62
C VAL A 45 -1.50 -6.54 -12.77
N LEU A 46 -0.49 -6.93 -12.00
CA LEU A 46 -0.56 -8.05 -11.05
C LEU A 46 -0.93 -7.55 -9.65
N ARG A 47 -1.82 -8.27 -8.96
CA ARG A 47 -2.27 -8.05 -7.59
C ARG A 47 -1.51 -8.90 -6.59
N CYS A 48 -1.39 -8.38 -5.37
CA CYS A 48 -0.90 -9.17 -4.25
C CYS A 48 -2.01 -10.10 -3.70
N PRO A 49 -1.81 -11.44 -3.65
CA PRO A 49 -2.79 -12.41 -3.14
C PRO A 49 -3.28 -12.15 -1.72
N GLN A 50 -2.41 -11.60 -0.88
CA GLN A 50 -2.61 -11.50 0.56
C GLN A 50 -2.98 -10.09 1.01
N CYS A 51 -3.03 -9.13 0.10
CA CYS A 51 -3.35 -7.74 0.40
C CYS A 51 -4.70 -7.33 -0.19
N LYS A 52 -5.37 -6.40 0.47
CA LYS A 52 -6.68 -5.92 0.04
C LYS A 52 -6.57 -5.06 -1.22
N ASN A 53 -6.88 -5.64 -2.39
CA ASN A 53 -7.04 -4.95 -3.68
C ASN A 53 -5.86 -4.05 -4.08
N GLN A 54 -4.62 -4.46 -3.80
CA GLN A 54 -3.41 -3.71 -4.14
C GLN A 54 -2.60 -4.43 -5.21
N ASN A 55 -1.99 -3.66 -6.12
CA ASN A 55 -1.04 -4.22 -7.08
C ASN A 55 0.34 -4.50 -6.44
N LEU A 56 1.17 -5.28 -7.14
CA LEU A 56 2.48 -5.69 -6.62
C LEU A 56 3.44 -4.51 -6.43
N LEU A 57 3.27 -3.41 -7.17
CA LEU A 57 4.12 -2.24 -7.07
C LEU A 57 3.73 -1.31 -5.90
N GLU A 58 2.43 -1.18 -5.62
CA GLU A 58 1.88 -0.34 -4.55
C GLU A 58 1.90 -1.01 -3.18
N SER A 59 1.83 -2.34 -3.14
CA SER A 59 1.82 -3.08 -1.88
C SER A 59 3.22 -3.18 -1.28
N ASN A 60 3.36 -2.77 -0.01
CA ASN A 60 4.60 -2.88 0.77
C ASN A 60 4.66 -4.17 1.63
N SER A 61 3.89 -5.20 1.26
CA SER A 61 3.94 -6.48 1.97
C SER A 61 5.15 -7.31 1.54
N PRO A 62 5.71 -8.15 2.44
CA PRO A 62 6.82 -9.04 2.07
C PRO A 62 6.52 -9.90 0.84
N ILE A 63 5.29 -10.45 0.75
CA ILE A 63 4.88 -11.26 -0.39
C ILE A 63 4.76 -10.46 -1.70
N ALA A 64 4.39 -9.18 -1.64
CA ALA A 64 4.38 -8.35 -2.84
C ALA A 64 5.81 -8.07 -3.33
N SER A 65 6.76 -7.87 -2.40
CA SER A 65 8.19 -7.71 -2.73
C SER A 65 8.76 -8.97 -3.39
N ASP A 66 8.51 -10.15 -2.83
CA ASP A 66 8.95 -11.43 -3.39
C ASP A 66 8.41 -11.67 -4.79
N LEU A 67 7.11 -11.44 -4.99
CA LEU A 67 6.45 -11.62 -6.29
C LEU A 67 6.95 -10.62 -7.34
N ARG A 68 7.16 -9.37 -6.93
CA ARG A 68 7.71 -8.32 -7.80
C ARG A 68 9.12 -8.68 -8.25
N LEU A 69 9.97 -9.14 -7.33
CA LEU A 69 11.31 -9.62 -7.65
C LEU A 69 11.28 -10.78 -8.65
N GLU A 70 10.35 -11.72 -8.51
CA GLU A 70 10.19 -12.84 -9.44
C GLU A 70 9.77 -12.37 -10.84
N VAL A 71 8.82 -11.43 -10.93
CA VAL A 71 8.44 -10.78 -12.20
C VAL A 71 9.65 -10.11 -12.85
N TYR A 72 10.48 -9.41 -12.07
CA TYR A 72 11.64 -8.70 -12.57
C TYR A 72 12.71 -9.66 -13.12
N LYS A 73 12.97 -10.77 -12.42
CA LYS A 73 13.87 -11.82 -12.88
C LYS A 73 13.42 -12.42 -14.22
N MET A 74 12.15 -12.77 -14.35
CA MET A 74 11.62 -13.35 -15.59
C MET A 74 11.62 -12.35 -16.75
N ALA A 75 11.26 -11.09 -16.49
CA ALA A 75 11.33 -10.04 -17.50
C ALA A 75 12.77 -9.83 -17.98
N ASN A 76 13.75 -9.80 -17.05
CA ASN A 76 15.17 -9.66 -17.37
C ASN A 76 15.75 -10.89 -18.09
N ALA A 77 15.18 -12.08 -17.85
CA ALA A 77 15.49 -13.31 -18.59
C ALA A 77 14.93 -13.31 -20.02
N GLY A 78 14.12 -12.32 -20.41
CA GLY A 78 13.56 -12.18 -21.75
C GLY A 78 12.24 -12.92 -21.98
N GLU A 79 11.58 -13.39 -20.92
CA GLU A 79 10.26 -14.01 -21.04
C GLU A 79 9.21 -13.00 -21.53
N THR A 80 8.14 -13.48 -22.18
CA THR A 80 7.03 -12.64 -22.68
C THR A 80 6.01 -12.34 -21.57
N ASP A 81 5.20 -11.29 -21.74
CA ASP A 81 4.23 -10.85 -20.71
C ASP A 81 3.21 -11.96 -20.43
N GLN A 82 2.78 -12.64 -21.48
CA GLN A 82 1.85 -13.76 -21.39
C GLN A 82 2.46 -14.95 -20.65
N GLN A 83 3.73 -15.26 -20.87
CA GLN A 83 4.42 -16.33 -20.14
C GLN A 83 4.54 -16.01 -18.65
N ILE A 84 4.89 -14.77 -18.31
CA ILE A 84 5.00 -14.29 -16.93
C ILE A 84 3.63 -14.37 -16.25
N ILE A 85 2.58 -13.84 -16.89
CA ILE A 85 1.21 -13.90 -16.38
C ILE A 85 0.78 -15.35 -16.19
N GLN A 86 1.04 -16.23 -17.16
CA GLN A 86 0.67 -17.64 -17.08
C GLN A 86 1.36 -18.36 -15.93
N LYS A 87 2.65 -18.08 -15.68
CA LYS A 87 3.37 -18.63 -14.51
C LYS A 87 2.77 -18.13 -13.20
N MET A 88 2.42 -16.85 -13.13
CA MET A 88 1.78 -16.25 -11.95
C MET A 88 0.38 -16.83 -11.71
N THR A 89 -0.45 -16.95 -12.75
CA THR A 89 -1.80 -17.51 -12.64
C THR A 89 -1.80 -19.02 -12.46
N ALA A 90 -0.80 -19.76 -12.94
CA ALA A 90 -0.67 -21.19 -12.67
C ALA A 90 -0.52 -21.49 -11.17
N ARG A 91 0.13 -20.60 -10.43
CA ARG A 91 0.37 -20.76 -8.98
C ARG A 91 -0.66 -20.06 -8.12
N PHE A 92 -1.08 -18.86 -8.51
CA PHE A 92 -1.96 -17.98 -7.75
C PHE A 92 -3.34 -17.81 -8.39
N GLY A 93 -3.70 -18.59 -9.41
CA GLY A 93 -4.99 -18.46 -10.09
C GLY A 93 -5.23 -17.11 -10.75
N ASN A 94 -6.44 -16.94 -11.29
CA ASN A 94 -6.81 -15.71 -12.02
C ASN A 94 -7.01 -14.49 -11.12
N PHE A 95 -7.07 -14.65 -9.80
CA PHE A 95 -7.25 -13.52 -8.87
C PHE A 95 -6.00 -12.63 -8.80
N VAL A 96 -4.84 -13.16 -9.19
CA VAL A 96 -3.57 -12.41 -9.22
C VAL A 96 -3.57 -11.36 -10.32
N LEU A 97 -4.48 -11.43 -11.29
CA LEU A 97 -4.66 -10.39 -12.29
C LEU A 97 -5.55 -9.28 -11.72
N TYR A 98 -5.11 -8.03 -11.88
CA TYR A 98 -5.91 -6.88 -11.49
C TYR A 98 -7.20 -6.80 -12.33
N ASP A 99 -7.08 -7.08 -13.63
CA ASP A 99 -8.22 -7.13 -14.53
C ASP A 99 -8.58 -8.59 -14.82
N PRO A 100 -9.80 -9.03 -14.45
CA PRO A 100 -10.17 -10.42 -14.66
C PRO A 100 -10.33 -10.71 -16.16
N PRO A 101 -9.74 -11.81 -16.67
CA PRO A 101 -9.79 -12.14 -18.09
C PRO A 101 -11.22 -12.46 -18.54
N LEU A 102 -11.50 -12.19 -19.82
CA LEU A 102 -12.76 -12.55 -20.47
C LEU A 102 -12.80 -14.06 -20.76
N ILE A 103 -13.20 -14.83 -19.76
CA ILE A 103 -13.47 -16.27 -19.87
C ILE A 103 -14.98 -16.53 -19.92
N PRO A 104 -15.45 -17.68 -20.42
CA PRO A 104 -16.88 -17.98 -20.59
C PRO A 104 -17.71 -17.79 -19.32
N SER A 105 -17.16 -18.07 -18.14
CA SER A 105 -17.82 -17.85 -16.84
C SER A 105 -18.03 -16.36 -16.51
N THR A 106 -17.14 -15.48 -16.97
CA THR A 106 -17.24 -14.04 -16.69
C THR A 106 -18.13 -13.33 -17.71
N TYR A 107 -18.38 -13.90 -18.90
CA TYR A 107 -19.23 -13.26 -19.92
C TYR A 107 -20.64 -12.95 -19.42
N LEU A 108 -21.22 -13.81 -18.58
CA LEU A 108 -22.54 -13.54 -18.01
C LEU A 108 -22.53 -12.26 -17.17
N LEU A 109 -21.50 -12.07 -16.34
CA LEU A 109 -21.35 -10.90 -15.47
C LEU A 109 -21.20 -9.61 -16.28
N TRP A 110 -20.39 -9.63 -17.34
CA TRP A 110 -20.16 -8.46 -18.19
C TRP A 110 -21.30 -8.18 -19.18
N GLY A 111 -21.97 -9.23 -19.68
CA GLY A 111 -23.04 -9.13 -20.68
C GLY A 111 -24.39 -8.76 -20.09
N LEU A 112 -24.66 -9.12 -18.84
CA LEU A 112 -25.94 -8.85 -18.17
C LEU A 112 -26.29 -7.36 -18.08
N PRO A 113 -25.38 -6.43 -17.71
CA PRO A 113 -25.66 -4.99 -17.75
C PRO A 113 -26.07 -4.49 -19.13
N ILE A 114 -25.40 -4.96 -20.18
CA ILE A 114 -25.69 -4.57 -21.57
C ILE A 114 -27.07 -5.09 -22.00
N LEU A 115 -27.36 -6.36 -21.69
CA LEU A 115 -28.63 -7.00 -22.01
C LEU A 115 -29.80 -6.31 -21.30
N LEU A 116 -29.65 -5.99 -20.01
CA LEU A 116 -30.66 -5.24 -19.25
C LEU A 116 -30.90 -3.86 -19.84
N PHE A 117 -29.84 -3.15 -20.23
CA PHE A 117 -29.96 -1.82 -20.85
C PHE A 117 -30.74 -1.90 -22.17
N ILE A 118 -30.40 -2.84 -23.06
CA ILE A 118 -31.09 -3.05 -24.34
C ILE A 118 -32.56 -3.43 -24.10
N SER A 119 -32.82 -4.33 -23.14
CA SER A 119 -34.18 -4.75 -22.80
C SER A 119 -35.02 -3.59 -22.26
N LEU A 120 -34.45 -2.75 -21.38
CA LEU A 120 -35.15 -1.62 -20.79
C LEU A 120 -35.41 -0.52 -21.82
N SER A 121 -34.42 -0.19 -22.66
CA SER A 121 -34.57 0.76 -23.76
C SER A 121 -35.59 0.28 -24.80
N GLY A 122 -35.58 -1.01 -25.14
CA GLY A 122 -36.56 -1.61 -26.05
C GLY A 122 -37.98 -1.60 -25.48
N TYR A 123 -38.14 -1.93 -24.19
CA TYR A 123 -39.42 -1.87 -23.50
C TYR A 123 -39.96 -0.44 -23.42
N LEU A 124 -39.12 0.54 -23.08
CA LEU A 124 -39.50 1.95 -23.05
C LEU A 124 -39.93 2.44 -24.44
N PHE A 125 -39.17 2.11 -25.49
CA PHE A 125 -39.51 2.45 -26.87
C PHE A 125 -40.86 1.85 -27.29
N TYR A 126 -41.09 0.57 -26.98
CA TYR A 126 -42.36 -0.11 -27.22
C TYR A 126 -43.53 0.59 -26.51
N PHE A 127 -43.34 0.96 -25.23
CA PHE A 127 -44.38 1.61 -24.42
C PHE A 127 -44.70 3.03 -24.90
N LEU A 128 -43.69 3.80 -25.31
CA LEU A 128 -43.86 5.13 -25.91
C LEU A 128 -44.62 5.05 -27.24
N ARG A 129 -44.34 4.03 -28.06
CA ARG A 129 -45.06 3.80 -29.33
C ARG A 129 -46.53 3.43 -29.10
N LYS A 130 -46.85 2.75 -27.99
CA LYS A 130 -48.21 2.31 -27.64
C LYS A 130 -49.08 3.43 -27.06
N ARG A 131 -48.49 4.50 -26.52
CA ARG A 131 -49.21 5.69 -26.03
C ARG A 131 -49.68 6.65 -27.15
N GLY A 132 -49.31 6.39 -28.41
CA GLY A 132 -49.69 7.21 -29.58
C GLY A 132 -51.05 6.87 -30.21
N ALA A 133 -52.08 6.55 -29.42
CA ALA A 133 -53.43 6.29 -29.94
C ALA A 133 -54.51 6.82 -28.97
N THR A 134 -54.63 8.15 -28.87
CA THR A 134 -55.88 8.78 -28.42
C THR A 134 -56.62 9.24 -29.67
N SER A 135 -57.64 8.50 -30.06
CA SER A 135 -58.55 8.83 -31.15
C SER A 135 -59.36 10.09 -30.79
N ILE A 136 -59.17 11.18 -31.52
CA ILE A 136 -60.10 12.30 -31.53
C ILE A 136 -61.21 11.97 -32.53
N ASN A 137 -62.45 11.87 -32.03
CA ASN A 137 -63.68 11.61 -32.77
C ASN A 137 -64.10 12.88 -33.56
N PRO A 138 -64.33 12.83 -34.89
CA PRO A 138 -64.57 14.02 -35.71
C PRO A 138 -66.02 14.54 -35.76
N ASN A 139 -66.94 14.04 -34.93
CA ASN A 139 -68.32 14.56 -34.91
C ASN A 139 -68.67 15.28 -33.59
N HIS A 140 -68.03 16.42 -33.34
CA HIS A 140 -68.64 17.48 -32.53
C HIS A 140 -68.01 18.83 -32.90
N THR A 141 -68.86 19.74 -33.39
CA THR A 141 -68.58 21.14 -33.73
C THR A 141 -68.02 21.93 -32.55
N PRO A 142 -66.84 22.59 -32.68
CA PRO A 142 -66.41 23.60 -31.72
C PRO A 142 -66.94 24.97 -32.11
N ASP A 143 -67.68 25.59 -31.20
CA ASP A 143 -67.91 27.03 -31.18
C ASP A 143 -66.58 27.76 -30.99
N CYS A 144 -66.48 28.93 -31.62
CA CYS A 144 -65.27 29.73 -31.78
C CYS A 144 -64.69 30.20 -30.43
N THR A 145 -63.49 29.76 -30.05
CA THR A 145 -62.43 30.67 -29.56
C THR A 145 -61.04 30.02 -29.45
N THR A 146 -60.05 30.81 -29.88
CA THR A 146 -58.63 30.81 -29.45
C THR A 146 -57.67 29.78 -30.08
N THR A 147 -56.98 30.29 -31.09
CA THR A 147 -55.54 30.14 -31.39
C THR A 147 -54.72 29.28 -30.41
N ILE A 148 -53.92 28.35 -30.93
CA ILE A 148 -52.44 28.28 -30.76
C ILE A 148 -51.86 27.09 -31.54
N SER A 149 -50.89 27.44 -32.39
CA SER A 149 -49.67 26.70 -32.78
C SER A 149 -49.77 25.32 -33.44
N SER A 150 -49.45 25.35 -34.73
CA SER A 150 -48.66 24.37 -35.48
C SER A 150 -47.86 23.38 -34.63
N SER A 151 -48.02 22.07 -34.91
CA SER A 151 -46.99 21.08 -34.61
C SER A 151 -46.56 20.42 -35.92
N GLU A 152 -45.25 20.51 -36.16
CA GLU A 152 -44.56 20.21 -37.40
C GLU A 152 -44.41 18.71 -37.66
N ASN A 153 -44.44 18.38 -38.95
CA ASN A 153 -44.37 17.04 -39.50
C ASN A 153 -42.90 16.55 -39.51
N TRP A 154 -42.54 15.67 -38.58
CA TRP A 154 -41.19 15.08 -38.52
C TRP A 154 -41.00 13.95 -39.55
N GLN A 155 -40.49 14.31 -40.74
CA GLN A 155 -39.95 13.37 -41.72
C GLN A 155 -38.45 13.14 -41.45
N PHE A 156 -38.08 12.03 -40.81
CA PHE A 156 -36.66 11.67 -40.62
C PHE A 156 -36.04 11.13 -41.93
N SER A 157 -35.33 12.01 -42.64
CA SER A 157 -34.52 11.65 -43.80
C SER A 157 -33.17 11.05 -43.37
N LEU A 158 -32.80 9.89 -43.93
CA LEU A 158 -31.55 9.15 -43.68
C LEU A 158 -30.27 9.98 -43.90
N LYS A 159 -30.35 11.14 -44.58
CA LYS A 159 -29.22 12.05 -44.80
C LYS A 159 -28.71 12.71 -43.51
N TYR A 160 -29.54 12.79 -42.47
CA TYR A 160 -29.12 13.37 -41.18
C TYR A 160 -28.37 12.40 -40.28
N LEU A 161 -28.32 11.10 -40.61
CA LEU A 161 -27.67 10.07 -39.79
C LEU A 161 -26.13 10.18 -39.84
N SER A 162 -25.55 10.69 -40.92
CA SER A 162 -24.09 10.87 -41.04
C SER A 162 -23.57 12.11 -40.30
N GLY A 163 -24.31 13.22 -40.36
CA GLY A 163 -23.93 14.48 -39.70
C GLY A 163 -24.17 14.46 -38.19
N THR A 164 -25.31 13.92 -37.75
CA THR A 164 -25.64 13.85 -36.32
C THR A 164 -24.80 12.83 -35.57
N GLY A 165 -24.44 11.71 -36.20
CA GLY A 165 -23.52 10.72 -35.64
C GLY A 165 -22.11 11.29 -35.42
N LEU A 166 -21.60 12.06 -36.39
CA LEU A 166 -20.29 12.70 -36.26
C LEU A 166 -20.30 13.82 -35.21
N PHE A 167 -21.40 14.57 -35.12
CA PHE A 167 -21.59 15.57 -34.08
C PHE A 167 -21.71 14.94 -32.68
N LEU A 168 -22.37 13.79 -32.55
CA LEU A 168 -22.44 13.04 -31.29
C LEU A 168 -21.09 12.45 -30.89
N LEU A 169 -20.29 11.94 -31.83
CA LEU A 169 -18.92 11.48 -31.56
C LEU A 169 -17.98 12.63 -31.20
N PHE A 170 -18.13 13.79 -31.85
CA PHE A 170 -17.33 14.97 -31.57
C PHE A 170 -17.69 15.61 -30.22
N THR A 171 -18.98 15.74 -29.92
CA THR A 171 -19.46 16.22 -28.61
C THR A 171 -19.17 15.23 -27.51
N SER A 172 -19.25 13.92 -27.76
CA SER A 172 -18.78 12.87 -26.84
C SER A 172 -17.28 12.94 -26.60
N GLY A 173 -16.47 13.15 -27.65
CA GLY A 173 -15.02 13.35 -27.53
C GLY A 173 -14.67 14.60 -26.73
N ILE A 174 -15.37 15.71 -26.97
CA ILE A 174 -15.20 16.95 -26.19
C ILE A 174 -15.65 16.75 -24.74
N LEU A 175 -16.80 16.13 -24.50
CA LEU A 175 -17.25 15.79 -23.15
C LEU A 175 -16.24 14.87 -22.44
N TYR A 176 -15.58 13.96 -23.17
CA TYR A 176 -14.51 13.12 -22.65
C TYR A 176 -13.29 13.94 -22.19
N LEU A 177 -12.93 14.98 -22.95
CA LEU A 177 -11.87 15.93 -22.55
C LEU A 177 -12.23 16.74 -21.29
N PHE A 178 -13.53 16.97 -21.04
CA PHE A 178 -14.04 17.62 -19.83
C PHE A 178 -14.37 16.64 -18.69
N THR A 179 -14.25 15.32 -18.90
CA THR A 179 -14.49 14.34 -17.85
C THR A 179 -13.24 14.27 -16.95
N PRO A 180 -13.38 14.18 -15.60
CA PRO A 180 -12.24 14.14 -14.67
C PRO A 180 -11.26 12.96 -14.86
N GLN A 181 -11.53 12.05 -15.80
CA GLN A 181 -10.66 10.93 -16.16
C GLN A 181 -9.54 11.35 -17.13
N PHE A 182 -9.80 12.32 -18.03
CA PHE A 182 -8.76 12.84 -18.93
C PHE A 182 -7.71 13.66 -18.16
N SER A 183 -8.14 14.42 -17.15
CA SER A 183 -7.22 15.09 -16.23
C SER A 183 -6.40 14.09 -15.41
N GLN A 184 -6.97 12.94 -15.02
CA GLN A 184 -6.23 11.86 -14.34
C GLN A 184 -5.14 11.22 -15.22
N PHE A 185 -5.34 11.09 -16.53
CA PHE A 185 -4.32 10.57 -17.46
C PHE A 185 -3.11 11.53 -17.59
N PHE A 186 -3.36 12.84 -17.71
CA PHE A 186 -2.28 13.85 -17.71
C PHE A 186 -1.69 14.12 -16.31
N MET A 187 -2.49 13.97 -15.24
CA MET A 187 -1.97 13.97 -13.86
C MET A 187 -1.18 12.71 -13.53
N GLY A 188 -1.41 11.57 -14.20
CA GLY A 188 -0.73 10.30 -13.93
C GLY A 188 0.80 10.40 -13.96
N LYS A 189 1.35 11.21 -14.89
CA LYS A 189 2.79 11.52 -14.94
C LYS A 189 3.29 12.44 -13.82
N LYS A 190 2.42 13.25 -13.20
CA LYS A 190 2.74 14.07 -12.01
C LYS A 190 2.45 13.34 -10.68
N VAL A 191 1.61 12.32 -10.72
CA VAL A 191 1.24 11.49 -9.57
C VAL A 191 2.38 10.56 -9.18
N GLU A 192 3.21 10.06 -10.10
CA GLU A 192 4.34 9.18 -9.76
C GLU A 192 5.34 9.81 -8.78
N GLN A 193 5.59 11.13 -8.89
CA GLN A 193 6.44 11.88 -7.95
C GLN A 193 5.69 12.32 -6.67
N LYS A 194 4.38 12.58 -6.76
CA LYS A 194 3.56 12.98 -5.61
C LYS A 194 3.14 11.80 -4.73
N THR A 195 3.04 10.60 -5.29
CA THR A 195 2.60 9.38 -4.60
C THR A 195 3.67 8.84 -3.65
N GLN A 196 4.96 8.85 -4.02
CA GLN A 196 6.02 8.42 -3.10
C GLN A 196 6.18 9.38 -1.92
N VAL A 197 6.10 10.70 -2.16
CA VAL A 197 6.11 11.71 -1.10
C VAL A 197 4.82 11.64 -0.28
N ALA A 198 3.64 11.45 -0.88
CA ALA A 198 2.39 11.33 -0.14
C ALA A 198 2.28 10.02 0.66
N LEU A 199 2.86 8.90 0.21
CA LEU A 199 2.90 7.64 0.96
C LEU A 199 3.81 7.77 2.18
N ASN A 200 5.00 8.35 2.03
CA ASN A 200 5.95 8.55 3.13
C ASN A 200 5.48 9.66 4.08
N VAL A 201 4.96 10.78 3.57
CA VAL A 201 4.33 11.82 4.41
C VAL A 201 3.08 11.26 5.08
N SER A 202 2.26 10.43 4.43
CA SER A 202 1.12 9.80 5.08
C SER A 202 1.56 8.82 6.18
N ALA A 203 2.61 8.03 5.97
CA ALA A 203 3.11 7.08 6.98
C ALA A 203 3.75 7.80 8.17
N THR A 204 4.64 8.75 7.94
CA THR A 204 5.28 9.58 8.97
C THR A 204 4.23 10.43 9.70
N GLN A 205 3.29 11.06 8.98
CA GLN A 205 2.24 11.85 9.60
C GLN A 205 1.24 10.98 10.37
N LYS A 206 0.94 9.75 9.93
CA LYS A 206 0.16 8.79 10.71
C LYS A 206 0.86 8.43 12.02
N LYS A 207 2.18 8.22 11.99
CA LYS A 207 3.00 7.92 13.17
C LYS A 207 3.06 9.09 14.14
N GLU A 208 3.31 10.30 13.65
CA GLU A 208 3.30 11.52 14.47
C GLU A 208 1.91 11.79 15.06
N THR A 209 0.85 11.58 14.28
CA THR A 209 -0.54 11.71 14.75
C THR A 209 -0.85 10.69 15.85
N TYR A 210 -0.36 9.46 15.71
CA TYR A 210 -0.54 8.39 16.71
C TYR A 210 0.20 8.70 18.02
N ILE A 211 1.45 9.19 17.96
CA ILE A 211 2.19 9.66 19.14
C ILE A 211 1.41 10.78 19.83
N HIS A 212 0.92 11.77 19.07
CA HIS A 212 0.17 12.88 19.64
C HIS A 212 -1.15 12.43 20.29
N LEU A 213 -1.82 11.45 19.70
CA LEU A 213 -3.05 10.86 20.28
C LEU A 213 -2.77 10.25 21.65
N ILE A 214 -1.74 9.39 21.77
CA ILE A 214 -1.41 8.76 23.05
C ILE A 214 -0.97 9.81 24.07
N GLN A 215 -0.19 10.82 23.66
CA GLN A 215 0.16 11.94 24.53
C GLN A 215 -1.07 12.70 25.04
N GLN A 216 -2.09 12.92 24.20
CA GLN A 216 -3.34 13.55 24.61
C GLN A 216 -4.11 12.68 25.60
N GLU A 217 -4.13 11.37 25.41
CA GLU A 217 -4.72 10.42 26.37
C GLU A 217 -3.99 10.47 27.71
N LEU A 218 -2.66 10.43 27.71
CA LEU A 218 -1.83 10.54 28.93
C LEU A 218 -1.94 11.91 29.62
N ARG A 219 -2.27 12.99 28.92
CA ARG A 219 -2.59 14.28 29.56
C ARG A 219 -3.89 14.22 30.35
N LYS A 220 -4.84 13.39 29.93
CA LYS A 220 -6.12 13.18 30.63
C LYS A 220 -5.95 12.19 31.79
N ASP A 221 -5.20 11.12 31.55
CA ASP A 221 -4.87 10.12 32.56
C ASP A 221 -3.36 9.82 32.58
N PRO A 222 -2.57 10.52 33.40
CA PRO A 222 -1.13 10.31 33.51
C PRO A 222 -0.72 9.00 34.18
N ASN A 223 -1.65 8.30 34.83
CA ASN A 223 -1.36 7.14 35.68
C ASN A 223 -1.58 5.79 34.96
N ASP A 224 -1.78 5.80 33.64
CA ASP A 224 -1.90 4.59 32.84
C ASP A 224 -0.53 4.08 32.38
N ALA A 225 -0.02 3.05 33.07
CA ALA A 225 1.25 2.41 32.75
C ALA A 225 1.26 1.74 31.35
N SER A 226 0.11 1.24 30.89
CA SER A 226 -0.02 0.57 29.59
C SER A 226 0.11 1.59 28.47
N LYS A 227 -0.47 2.78 28.63
CA LYS A 227 -0.34 3.89 27.67
C LYS A 227 1.08 4.45 27.62
N TRP A 228 1.78 4.52 28.75
CA TRP A 228 3.21 4.85 28.76
C TRP A 228 4.05 3.84 27.98
N LEU A 229 3.73 2.54 28.10
CA LEU A 229 4.39 1.48 27.31
C LEU A 229 4.09 1.60 25.81
N GLU A 230 2.83 1.86 25.44
CA GLU A 230 2.41 2.08 24.05
C GLU A 230 3.16 3.28 23.44
N LEU A 231 3.23 4.40 24.17
CA LEU A 231 3.99 5.58 23.76
C LEU A 231 5.48 5.29 23.62
N ALA A 232 6.07 4.54 24.55
CA ALA A 232 7.47 4.14 24.48
C ALA A 232 7.78 3.34 23.21
N GLN A 233 6.91 2.40 22.84
CA GLN A 233 7.05 1.61 21.61
C GLN A 233 6.90 2.47 20.35
N ALA A 234 5.98 3.44 20.36
CA ALA A 234 5.84 4.40 19.26
C ALA A 234 7.12 5.25 19.10
N TYR A 235 7.74 5.68 20.20
CA TYR A 235 9.04 6.38 20.17
C TYR A 235 10.19 5.49 19.72
N MET A 236 10.21 4.20 20.10
CA MET A 236 11.18 3.24 19.59
C MET A 236 11.09 3.12 18.07
N GLN A 237 9.88 3.02 17.51
CA GLN A 237 9.68 3.02 16.06
C GLN A 237 10.10 4.36 15.44
N ALA A 238 9.97 5.47 16.16
CA ALA A 238 10.44 6.81 15.79
C ALA A 238 11.96 7.00 15.90
N GLU A 239 12.69 5.99 16.37
CA GLU A 239 14.12 6.07 16.65
C GLU A 239 14.48 7.16 17.69
N ASP A 240 13.48 7.65 18.44
CA ASP A 240 13.67 8.56 19.56
C ASP A 240 13.81 7.76 20.85
N PHE A 241 14.99 7.19 21.03
CA PHE A 241 15.30 6.31 22.16
C PHE A 241 15.26 7.04 23.50
N ASN A 242 15.56 8.35 23.53
CA ASN A 242 15.55 9.14 24.77
C ASN A 242 14.13 9.32 25.30
N SER A 243 13.19 9.68 24.42
CA SER A 243 11.77 9.79 24.77
C SER A 243 11.20 8.42 25.15
N ALA A 244 11.57 7.35 24.42
CA ALA A 244 11.18 5.99 24.77
C ALA A 244 11.62 5.59 26.18
N LEU A 245 12.88 5.83 26.54
CA LEU A 245 13.42 5.53 27.88
C LEU A 245 12.70 6.30 28.99
N THR A 246 12.33 7.55 28.74
CA THR A 246 11.51 8.34 29.68
C THR A 246 10.15 7.69 29.90
N CYS A 247 9.51 7.23 28.83
CA CYS A 247 8.22 6.56 28.89
C CYS A 247 8.32 5.21 29.61
N TYR A 248 9.36 4.40 29.35
CA TYR A 248 9.62 3.17 30.10
C TYR A 248 9.82 3.43 31.59
N ALA A 249 10.53 4.49 31.97
CA ALA A 249 10.72 4.86 33.37
C ALA A 249 9.40 5.27 34.05
N ASN A 250 8.50 5.96 33.33
CA ASN A 250 7.16 6.29 33.85
C ASN A 250 6.29 5.03 34.00
N ALA A 251 6.29 4.15 33.00
CA ALA A 251 5.60 2.87 33.08
C ALA A 251 6.12 2.01 34.25
N GLU A 252 7.44 1.98 34.46
CA GLU A 252 8.07 1.26 35.56
C GLU A 252 7.66 1.81 36.93
N LYS A 253 7.54 3.13 37.08
CA LYS A 253 7.07 3.74 38.33
C LYS A 253 5.63 3.34 38.67
N LEU A 254 4.78 3.16 37.65
CA LEU A 254 3.35 2.90 37.82
C LEU A 254 3.04 1.40 37.96
N ALA A 255 3.64 0.55 37.13
CA ALA A 255 3.39 -0.90 37.10
C ALA A 255 4.49 -1.73 37.79
N GLY A 256 5.57 -1.10 38.26
CA GLY A 256 6.75 -1.75 38.78
C GLY A 256 7.68 -2.30 37.70
N SER A 257 8.85 -2.80 38.13
CA SER A 257 9.89 -3.38 37.26
C SER A 257 9.48 -4.77 36.73
N THR A 258 8.47 -4.81 35.86
CA THR A 258 8.03 -6.03 35.18
C THR A 258 9.08 -6.52 34.18
N PRO A 259 9.18 -7.84 33.93
CA PRO A 259 10.16 -8.38 32.98
C PRO A 259 10.04 -7.74 31.59
N LYS A 260 8.81 -7.53 31.11
CA LYS A 260 8.52 -6.87 29.83
C LYS A 260 9.07 -5.45 29.75
N ILE A 261 8.85 -4.62 30.78
CA ILE A 261 9.37 -3.23 30.82
C ILE A 261 10.90 -3.25 30.79
N LEU A 262 11.53 -4.13 31.58
CA LEU A 262 12.98 -4.24 31.64
C LEU A 262 13.60 -4.69 30.32
N GLY A 263 13.02 -5.68 29.64
CA GLY A 263 13.49 -6.16 28.34
C GLY A 263 13.34 -5.11 27.23
N LEU A 264 12.20 -4.40 27.21
CA LEU A 264 11.98 -3.30 26.27
C LEU A 264 12.93 -2.12 26.54
N ALA A 265 13.13 -1.74 27.80
CA ALA A 265 14.10 -0.70 28.18
C ALA A 265 15.54 -1.11 27.83
N ALA A 266 15.91 -2.38 28.01
CA ALA A 266 17.21 -2.90 27.59
C ALA A 266 17.43 -2.73 26.08
N THR A 267 16.38 -2.97 25.29
CA THR A 267 16.39 -2.77 23.84
C THR A 267 16.58 -1.30 23.48
N ALA A 268 15.89 -0.39 24.18
CA ALA A 268 16.07 1.05 23.98
C ALA A 268 17.50 1.51 24.32
N TYR A 269 18.06 1.07 25.44
CA TYR A 269 19.45 1.37 25.82
C TYR A 269 20.47 0.79 24.81
N PHE A 270 20.20 -0.38 24.25
CA PHE A 270 21.05 -0.99 23.22
C PHE A 270 21.13 -0.13 21.96
N TYR A 271 19.98 0.31 21.44
CA TYR A 271 19.95 1.19 20.26
C TYR A 271 20.51 2.59 20.55
N GLN A 272 20.22 3.15 21.74
CA GLN A 272 20.83 4.40 22.19
C GLN A 272 22.36 4.30 22.26
N SER A 273 22.90 3.13 22.61
CA SER A 273 24.33 2.86 22.70
C SER A 273 24.93 2.39 21.37
N HIS A 274 24.32 2.75 20.23
CA HIS A 274 24.76 2.35 18.88
C HIS A 274 24.94 0.84 18.72
N GLN A 275 23.97 0.06 19.22
CA GLN A 275 23.96 -1.41 19.14
C GLN A 275 25.10 -2.09 19.92
N GLN A 276 25.56 -1.45 21.01
CA GLN A 276 26.55 -2.04 21.92
C GLN A 276 25.89 -2.57 23.19
N ILE A 277 26.34 -3.75 23.64
CA ILE A 277 25.94 -4.32 24.93
C ILE A 277 26.74 -3.64 26.04
N THR A 278 26.13 -2.61 26.62
CA THR A 278 26.69 -1.93 27.79
C THR A 278 26.40 -2.74 29.07
N PRO A 279 27.14 -2.50 30.17
CA PRO A 279 26.85 -3.14 31.47
C PRO A 279 25.40 -2.93 31.92
N LYS A 280 24.80 -1.78 31.58
CA LYS A 280 23.40 -1.48 31.87
C LYS A 280 22.44 -2.37 31.09
N VAL A 281 22.66 -2.54 29.79
CA VAL A 281 21.85 -3.44 28.94
C VAL A 281 21.95 -4.87 29.46
N GLN A 282 23.17 -5.33 29.75
CA GLN A 282 23.40 -6.68 30.28
C GLN A 282 22.69 -6.89 31.62
N GLN A 283 22.75 -5.90 32.52
CA GLN A 283 22.06 -5.94 33.82
C GLN A 283 20.54 -6.07 33.62
N LEU A 284 19.93 -5.24 32.78
CA LEU A 284 18.48 -5.26 32.54
C LEU A 284 18.03 -6.60 31.96
N LEU A 285 18.76 -7.13 30.98
CA LEU A 285 18.49 -8.45 30.40
C LEU A 285 18.57 -9.57 31.45
N ASN A 286 19.59 -9.53 32.31
CA ASN A 286 19.76 -10.53 33.36
C ASN A 286 18.62 -10.47 34.39
N VAL A 287 18.21 -9.27 34.79
CA VAL A 287 17.09 -9.09 35.74
C VAL A 287 15.76 -9.53 35.12
N ALA A 288 15.50 -9.15 33.87
CA ALA A 288 14.29 -9.54 33.15
C ALA A 288 14.18 -11.07 33.02
N LEU A 289 15.22 -11.71 32.49
CA LEU A 289 15.24 -13.15 32.25
C LEU A 289 15.30 -13.99 33.54
N LYS A 290 15.81 -13.43 34.64
CA LYS A 290 15.75 -14.08 35.95
C LYS A 290 14.31 -14.13 36.49
N LYS A 291 13.52 -13.08 36.24
CA LYS A 291 12.11 -13.02 36.66
C LYS A 291 11.21 -13.82 35.73
N ASP A 292 11.43 -13.73 34.42
CA ASP A 292 10.70 -14.46 33.40
C ASP A 292 11.67 -14.99 32.34
N PRO A 293 12.03 -16.29 32.41
CA PRO A 293 12.92 -16.92 31.43
C PRO A 293 12.38 -16.96 30.00
N SER A 294 11.08 -16.73 29.81
CA SER A 294 10.37 -16.67 28.53
C SER A 294 10.10 -15.25 28.04
N GLU A 295 10.65 -14.23 28.69
CA GLU A 295 10.40 -12.83 28.30
C GLU A 295 10.94 -12.54 26.89
N ILE A 296 10.02 -12.20 25.99
CA ILE A 296 10.26 -12.17 24.54
C ILE A 296 11.24 -11.08 24.14
N SER A 297 11.15 -9.88 24.73
CA SER A 297 11.96 -8.72 24.32
C SER A 297 13.44 -8.97 24.60
N SER A 298 13.74 -9.52 25.78
CA SER A 298 15.08 -9.87 26.23
C SER A 298 15.66 -11.02 25.42
N LEU A 299 14.87 -12.07 25.15
CA LEU A 299 15.29 -13.17 24.27
C LEU A 299 15.53 -12.68 22.84
N SER A 300 14.69 -11.79 22.33
CA SER A 300 14.80 -11.23 20.98
C SER A 300 16.07 -10.40 20.83
N LEU A 301 16.39 -9.56 21.81
CA LEU A 301 17.62 -8.77 21.82
C LEU A 301 18.86 -9.69 21.89
N LYS A 302 18.86 -10.68 22.78
CA LYS A 302 19.96 -11.66 22.85
C LYS A 302 20.17 -12.41 21.53
N ALA A 303 19.08 -12.87 20.91
CA ALA A 303 19.13 -13.59 19.64
C ALA A 303 19.66 -12.70 18.51
N HIS A 304 19.25 -11.43 18.48
CA HIS A 304 19.76 -10.45 17.52
C HIS A 304 21.26 -10.24 17.66
N VAL A 305 21.74 -10.06 18.90
CA VAL A 305 23.17 -9.88 19.20
C VAL A 305 23.97 -11.13 18.85
N ALA A 306 23.49 -12.31 19.23
CA ALA A 306 24.13 -13.58 18.89
C ALA A 306 24.24 -13.75 17.37
N PHE A 307 23.19 -13.39 16.62
CA PHE A 307 23.20 -13.44 15.16
C PHE A 307 24.24 -12.47 14.55
N GLN A 308 24.29 -11.22 15.05
CA GLN A 308 25.29 -10.23 14.60
C GLN A 308 26.73 -10.66 14.89
N GLN A 309 26.95 -11.42 15.96
CA GLN A 309 28.25 -11.97 16.35
C GLN A 309 28.58 -13.30 15.66
N HIS A 310 27.80 -13.72 14.67
CA HIS A 310 27.95 -15.01 13.98
C HIS A 310 27.75 -16.25 14.86
N HIS A 311 27.21 -16.10 16.08
CA HIS A 311 26.78 -17.21 16.93
C HIS A 311 25.41 -17.73 16.47
N TYR A 312 25.34 -18.23 15.24
CA TYR A 312 24.09 -18.62 14.58
C TYR A 312 23.35 -19.74 15.33
N ALA A 313 24.08 -20.70 15.91
CA ALA A 313 23.48 -21.78 16.70
C ALA A 313 22.73 -21.25 17.93
N GLU A 314 23.32 -20.30 18.66
CA GLU A 314 22.69 -19.65 19.82
C GLU A 314 21.47 -18.82 19.37
N ALA A 315 21.60 -18.03 18.30
CA ALA A 315 20.50 -17.24 17.76
C ALA A 315 19.29 -18.11 17.37
N ILE A 316 19.54 -19.26 16.71
CA ILE A 316 18.49 -20.22 16.34
C ILE A 316 17.80 -20.77 17.59
N GLN A 317 18.55 -21.17 18.62
CA GLN A 317 17.99 -21.69 19.86
C GLN A 317 17.10 -20.66 20.56
N LEU A 318 17.54 -19.40 20.61
CA LEU A 318 16.78 -18.32 21.23
C LEU A 318 15.51 -17.99 20.45
N TRP A 319 15.57 -17.90 19.12
CA TRP A 319 14.37 -17.69 18.30
C TRP A 319 13.40 -18.88 18.34
N GLN A 320 13.91 -20.11 18.41
CA GLN A 320 13.06 -21.29 18.59
C GLN A 320 12.34 -21.23 19.94
N LYS A 321 13.06 -20.88 21.01
CA LYS A 321 12.46 -20.68 22.33
C LYS A 321 11.34 -19.63 22.33
N ILE A 322 11.53 -18.54 21.57
CA ILE A 322 10.50 -17.52 21.37
C ILE A 322 9.32 -18.11 20.60
N LEU A 323 9.58 -18.83 19.50
CA LEU A 323 8.55 -19.44 18.65
C LEU A 323 7.67 -20.46 19.40
N ASP A 324 8.28 -21.20 20.33
CA ASP A 324 7.62 -22.21 21.16
C ASP A 324 6.78 -21.59 22.29
N SER A 325 6.78 -20.26 22.46
CA SER A 325 5.94 -19.58 23.45
C SER A 325 4.48 -19.43 22.99
N ASP A 326 3.54 -19.45 23.94
CA ASP A 326 2.09 -19.35 23.71
C ASP A 326 1.59 -17.94 23.31
N ASN A 327 2.48 -17.03 22.91
CA ASN A 327 2.08 -15.66 22.57
C ASN A 327 1.41 -15.60 21.19
N ALA A 328 0.11 -15.28 21.18
CA ALA A 328 -0.72 -15.19 19.99
C ALA A 328 -0.39 -13.98 19.09
N ASP A 329 0.13 -12.90 19.65
CA ASP A 329 0.47 -11.66 18.93
C ASP A 329 1.84 -11.73 18.23
N MET A 330 2.53 -12.86 18.35
CA MET A 330 3.87 -13.06 17.79
C MET A 330 3.84 -13.25 16.27
N ASP A 331 4.69 -12.50 15.56
CA ASP A 331 4.95 -12.75 14.14
C ASP A 331 5.84 -14.00 13.95
N ARG A 332 5.19 -15.16 13.97
CA ARG A 332 5.83 -16.47 13.78
C ARG A 332 6.52 -16.57 12.42
N ARG A 333 6.01 -15.92 11.38
CA ARG A 333 6.58 -15.99 10.03
C ARG A 333 7.97 -15.36 10.01
N THR A 334 8.08 -14.15 10.55
CA THR A 334 9.36 -13.43 10.64
C THR A 334 10.41 -14.20 11.45
N LEU A 335 10.01 -14.88 12.54
CA LEU A 335 10.93 -15.72 13.32
C LEU A 335 11.41 -16.95 12.54
N VAL A 336 10.51 -17.65 11.85
CA VAL A 336 10.87 -18.81 11.02
C VAL A 336 11.85 -18.41 9.92
N GLU A 337 11.62 -17.27 9.27
CA GLU A 337 12.53 -16.73 8.26
C GLU A 337 13.92 -16.44 8.83
N ARG A 338 13.99 -15.76 10.00
CA ARG A 338 15.27 -15.51 10.70
C ARG A 338 16.03 -16.80 11.02
N ILE A 339 15.31 -17.82 11.50
CA ILE A 339 15.89 -19.15 11.78
C ILE A 339 16.44 -19.79 10.50
N GLN A 340 15.70 -19.71 9.38
CA GLN A 340 16.16 -20.26 8.10
C GLN A 340 17.42 -19.56 7.59
N VAL A 341 17.46 -18.22 7.67
CA VAL A 341 18.64 -17.43 7.30
C VAL A 341 19.85 -17.81 8.16
N ALA A 342 19.68 -17.89 9.49
CA ALA A 342 20.77 -18.31 10.37
C ALA A 342 21.25 -19.73 10.09
N LYS A 343 20.35 -20.67 9.80
CA LYS A 343 20.71 -22.04 9.39
C LYS A 343 21.51 -22.04 8.11
N PHE A 344 21.11 -21.24 7.12
CA PHE A 344 21.84 -21.12 5.86
C PHE A 344 23.28 -20.62 6.11
N LEU A 345 23.43 -19.51 6.83
CA LEU A 345 24.73 -18.90 7.14
C LEU A 345 25.64 -19.83 7.98
N MET A 346 25.05 -20.58 8.91
CA MET A 346 25.78 -21.57 9.72
C MET A 346 26.37 -22.70 8.86
N HIS A 347 25.62 -23.21 7.88
CA HIS A 347 26.12 -24.27 7.00
C HIS A 347 27.19 -23.77 6.03
N ASP A 348 27.04 -22.55 5.51
CA ASP A 348 28.01 -21.92 4.61
C ASP A 348 29.37 -21.73 5.30
N ASN A 349 29.36 -21.19 6.53
CA ASN A 349 30.57 -20.98 7.32
C ASN A 349 31.28 -22.30 7.70
N LYS A 350 30.55 -23.42 7.75
CA LYS A 350 31.15 -24.74 7.97
C LYS A 350 31.89 -25.24 6.72
N LYS A 351 31.37 -24.95 5.51
CA LYS A 351 32.00 -25.33 4.25
C LYS A 351 33.25 -24.53 3.93
N THR A 352 33.36 -23.30 4.42
CA THR A 352 34.55 -22.44 4.23
C THR A 352 35.68 -22.74 5.22
N ALA A 353 35.39 -23.50 6.28
CA ALA A 353 36.36 -23.89 7.32
C ALA A 353 36.98 -25.28 7.09
N GLU A 354 36.43 -26.07 6.16
CA GLU A 354 36.96 -27.34 5.63
C GLU A 354 37.79 -27.08 4.37
#